data_AF-Q099M1-F1
#
_entry.id   AF-Q099M1-F1
#
_cell.length_a   1.000
_cell.length_b   1.000
_cell.length_c   1.000
_cell.angle_alpha   90.00
_cell.angle_beta   90.00
_cell.angle_gamma   90.00
#
_symmetry.space_group_name_H-M   'P 1'
#
loop_
_entity.id
_entity.type
_entity.pdbx_description
1 polymer ?
#
loop_
_entity_poly.entity_id
_entity_poly.type
_entity_poly.pdbx_seq_one_letter_code
_entity_poly.pdbx_strand_id
1 'polypeptide(L)'
;MSVGASKGSTSSPSRPTSTREISTPEATRPSPSAEETSLKTGTQTDRFEVASAQGPTATRQIRASTTPRGTSGMNVDRALAHLNANTFSQSQGKCALHVRQAIEAGGVRLDVNTRPVSAKDYGAYLGRHGFTPVDTQNYVPQRGDVAVIQPYPGGSPDGHIAMYDGNQWVSDFRQRDMWSGPGYRQAQPPYEIYRP
;
A
#
# COMPACT_ATOMS: atom_id res chain seq x y z
N MET A 1 19.79 -0.75 72.03
CA MET A 1 20.10 0.53 71.36
C MET A 1 19.09 0.73 70.24
N SER A 2 18.28 1.78 70.41
CA SER A 2 17.31 2.45 69.51
C SER A 2 16.43 1.65 68.54
N VAL A 3 15.16 1.52 68.94
CA VAL A 3 13.96 1.59 68.09
C VAL A 3 13.41 3.03 68.14
N GLY A 4 12.84 3.55 67.04
CA GLY A 4 11.97 4.74 67.11
C GLY A 4 11.75 5.54 65.82
N ALA A 5 10.48 5.52 65.37
CA ALA A 5 9.67 6.63 64.79
C ALA A 5 10.07 7.22 63.41
N SER A 6 9.19 7.75 62.55
CA SER A 6 7.73 7.96 62.58
C SER A 6 7.23 8.26 61.15
N LYS A 7 5.94 8.00 60.92
CA LYS A 7 5.17 8.38 59.74
C LYS A 7 4.90 9.89 59.70
N GLY A 8 4.77 10.46 58.51
CA GLY A 8 4.23 11.80 58.27
C GLY A 8 3.51 11.87 56.92
N SER A 9 2.20 12.10 56.97
CA SER A 9 1.27 12.32 55.85
C SER A 9 0.69 13.72 56.03
N THR A 10 0.72 14.58 55.02
CA THR A 10 -0.21 15.72 54.91
C THR A 10 -0.37 16.19 53.46
N SER A 11 -1.55 15.91 52.95
CA SER A 11 -2.51 16.70 52.14
C SER A 11 -2.14 18.06 51.53
N SER A 12 -2.71 18.25 50.33
CA SER A 12 -2.83 19.42 49.46
C SER A 12 -3.18 20.78 50.10
N PRO A 13 -3.10 21.85 49.29
CA PRO A 13 -4.30 22.67 49.07
C PRO A 13 -4.57 23.02 47.59
N SER A 14 -5.80 23.47 47.37
CA SER A 14 -6.50 23.64 46.08
C SER A 14 -6.62 25.11 45.64
N ARG A 15 -6.72 25.33 44.31
CA ARG A 15 -7.43 26.41 43.55
C ARG A 15 -6.86 27.85 43.59
N PRO A 16 -7.32 28.81 42.71
CA PRO A 16 -8.08 28.70 41.45
C PRO A 16 -7.58 29.64 40.30
N THR A 17 -8.39 29.72 39.23
CA THR A 17 -8.72 30.85 38.32
C THR A 17 -8.06 31.01 36.93
N SER A 18 -8.90 30.78 35.91
CA SER A 18 -9.45 31.78 34.97
C SER A 18 -8.79 32.03 33.60
N THR A 19 -9.51 31.55 32.58
CA THR A 19 -9.92 32.25 31.35
C THR A 19 -8.88 32.66 30.31
N ARG A 20 -8.90 31.97 29.16
CA ARG A 20 -9.28 32.65 27.90
C ARG A 20 -9.78 31.66 26.86
N GLU A 21 -11.06 31.78 26.55
CA GLU A 21 -11.69 31.20 25.36
C GLU A 21 -11.11 31.83 24.09
N ILE A 22 -10.88 31.00 23.07
CA ILE A 22 -10.80 31.46 21.69
C ILE A 22 -11.81 30.63 20.90
N SER A 23 -13.01 31.21 20.79
CA SER A 23 -14.01 30.87 19.81
C SER A 23 -13.47 31.17 18.41
N THR A 24 -13.55 30.20 17.49
CA THR A 24 -13.39 30.46 16.05
C THR A 24 -14.66 29.92 15.35
N PRO A 25 -15.31 30.71 14.48
CA PRO A 25 -16.67 30.43 14.05
C PRO A 25 -16.78 29.35 12.97
N GLU A 26 -17.86 28.61 13.13
CA GLU A 26 -18.56 27.74 12.19
C GLU A 26 -18.87 28.45 10.86
N ALA A 27 -18.45 27.85 9.74
CA ALA A 27 -18.90 28.25 8.40
C ALA A 27 -19.90 27.20 7.89
N THR A 28 -21.16 27.61 7.93
CA THR A 28 -22.32 26.95 7.32
C THR A 28 -22.23 26.99 5.78
N ARG A 29 -22.79 25.93 5.17
CA ARG A 29 -22.85 25.49 3.75
C ARG A 29 -23.33 26.58 2.75
N PRO A 30 -23.28 26.28 1.44
CA PRO A 30 -24.45 25.61 0.87
C PRO A 30 -24.15 24.44 -0.09
N SER A 31 -25.05 23.46 -0.04
CA SER A 31 -25.34 22.49 -1.09
C SER A 31 -25.89 23.16 -2.35
N PRO A 32 -25.81 22.47 -3.48
CA PRO A 32 -26.92 22.45 -4.43
C PRO A 32 -27.51 21.03 -4.55
N SER A 33 -28.81 20.93 -4.26
CA SER A 33 -29.69 19.84 -4.68
C SER A 33 -30.13 20.06 -6.12
N ALA A 34 -30.17 18.95 -6.86
CA ALA A 34 -31.07 18.58 -7.95
C ALA A 34 -31.76 19.68 -8.80
N GLU A 35 -31.57 19.58 -10.12
CA GLU A 35 -32.73 19.55 -11.02
C GLU A 35 -32.60 18.43 -12.05
N GLU A 36 -33.71 17.71 -12.17
CA GLU A 36 -34.05 16.65 -13.09
C GLU A 36 -34.67 17.29 -14.34
N THR A 37 -34.32 16.84 -15.55
CA THR A 37 -35.27 16.93 -16.68
C THR A 37 -35.01 15.82 -17.70
N SER A 38 -35.85 14.79 -17.61
CA SER A 38 -36.72 14.25 -18.67
C SER A 38 -36.16 13.88 -20.06
N LEU A 39 -36.54 12.65 -20.43
CA LEU A 39 -36.42 12.00 -21.72
C LEU A 39 -37.06 12.80 -22.86
N LYS A 40 -36.52 12.67 -24.08
CA LYS A 40 -37.34 12.56 -25.30
C LYS A 40 -36.65 11.79 -26.43
N THR A 41 -37.33 10.72 -26.79
CA THR A 41 -37.26 9.87 -27.97
C THR A 41 -37.33 10.68 -29.27
N GLY A 42 -36.51 10.32 -30.26
CA GLY A 42 -36.57 10.84 -31.62
C GLY A 42 -35.99 9.82 -32.61
N THR A 43 -36.88 9.04 -33.19
CA THR A 43 -36.65 8.07 -34.27
C THR A 43 -36.08 8.73 -35.52
N GLN A 44 -35.00 8.19 -36.08
CA GLN A 44 -34.74 8.31 -37.51
C GLN A 44 -34.21 6.96 -38.01
N THR A 45 -35.14 6.16 -38.51
CA THR A 45 -34.91 5.14 -39.51
C THR A 45 -34.13 5.70 -40.68
N ASP A 46 -33.01 5.08 -41.03
CA ASP A 46 -32.75 4.80 -42.43
C ASP A 46 -32.14 3.40 -42.58
N ARG A 47 -32.53 2.79 -43.67
CA ARG A 47 -32.58 1.36 -43.96
C ARG A 47 -31.59 1.13 -45.09
N PHE A 48 -31.14 -0.13 -45.23
CA PHE A 48 -30.32 -0.67 -46.32
C PHE A 48 -28.81 -0.35 -46.21
N GLU A 49 -28.01 -1.37 -45.90
CA GLU A 49 -27.45 -2.26 -46.93
C GLU A 49 -26.78 -3.47 -46.27
N VAL A 50 -27.15 -4.67 -46.74
CA VAL A 50 -26.51 -5.93 -46.41
C VAL A 50 -25.33 -6.13 -47.34
N ALA A 51 -24.12 -5.96 -46.82
CA ALA A 51 -22.91 -6.38 -47.53
C ALA A 51 -22.00 -7.14 -46.58
N SER A 52 -22.01 -8.47 -46.76
CA SER A 52 -20.96 -9.37 -46.30
C SER A 52 -19.62 -8.90 -46.87
N ALA A 53 -18.66 -8.60 -46.00
CA ALA A 53 -17.25 -8.63 -46.36
C ALA A 53 -16.44 -9.08 -45.15
N GLN A 54 -15.90 -10.29 -45.27
CA GLN A 54 -14.93 -10.89 -44.39
C GLN A 54 -13.66 -10.04 -44.43
N GLY A 55 -13.39 -9.30 -43.36
CA GLY A 55 -12.10 -8.61 -43.13
C GLY A 55 -11.22 -9.45 -42.20
N PRO A 56 -9.91 -9.56 -42.46
CA PRO A 56 -9.04 -10.46 -41.70
C PRO A 56 -8.90 -10.01 -40.25
N THR A 57 -9.09 -10.97 -39.35
CA THR A 57 -8.76 -10.93 -37.93
C THR A 57 -7.40 -10.27 -37.73
N ALA A 58 -7.41 -9.04 -37.20
CA ALA A 58 -6.23 -8.47 -36.57
C ALA A 58 -5.97 -9.29 -35.30
N THR A 59 -5.17 -10.35 -35.43
CA THR A 59 -4.58 -11.05 -34.30
C THR A 59 -3.87 -10.01 -33.45
N ARG A 60 -4.50 -9.63 -32.34
CA ARG A 60 -3.86 -8.90 -31.25
C ARG A 60 -2.73 -9.78 -30.75
N GLN A 61 -1.56 -9.62 -31.35
CA GLN A 61 -0.31 -10.18 -30.87
C GLN A 61 -0.10 -9.62 -29.47
N ILE A 62 -0.52 -10.40 -28.48
CA ILE A 62 -0.03 -10.30 -27.12
C ILE A 62 1.47 -10.54 -27.18
N ARG A 63 2.22 -9.44 -27.37
CA ARG A 63 3.66 -9.43 -27.18
C ARG A 63 3.88 -9.71 -25.70
N ALA A 64 4.09 -10.99 -25.38
CA ALA A 64 4.63 -11.38 -24.08
C ALA A 64 5.97 -10.65 -23.93
N SER A 65 5.98 -9.63 -23.07
CA SER A 65 7.20 -8.98 -22.63
C SER A 65 8.10 -10.05 -22.04
N THR A 66 9.19 -10.35 -22.72
CA THR A 66 10.16 -11.41 -22.40
C THR A 66 11.07 -11.01 -21.23
N THR A 67 10.50 -10.32 -20.23
CA THR A 67 11.12 -10.21 -18.91
C THR A 67 10.79 -11.49 -18.16
N PRO A 68 11.76 -12.16 -17.51
CA PRO A 68 11.45 -13.27 -16.61
C PRO A 68 10.43 -12.80 -15.58
N ARG A 69 9.20 -13.31 -15.70
CA ARG A 69 8.18 -13.21 -14.66
C ARG A 69 8.50 -14.30 -13.65
N GLY A 70 8.39 -13.99 -12.36
CA GLY A 70 8.50 -15.01 -11.34
C GLY A 70 7.48 -16.12 -11.57
N THR A 71 7.71 -17.26 -10.93
CA THR A 71 6.78 -18.40 -10.98
C THR A 71 5.75 -18.35 -9.86
N SER A 72 5.57 -17.20 -9.19
CA SER A 72 4.67 -17.07 -8.04
C SER A 72 3.20 -17.30 -8.41
N GLY A 73 2.86 -17.11 -9.69
CA GLY A 73 1.49 -17.22 -10.20
C GLY A 73 0.59 -16.06 -9.73
N MET A 74 1.15 -14.99 -9.16
CA MET A 74 0.37 -13.88 -8.66
C MET A 74 -0.42 -13.18 -9.77
N ASN A 75 -1.72 -13.04 -9.55
CA ASN A 75 -2.54 -12.06 -10.26
C ASN A 75 -2.25 -10.66 -9.71
N VAL A 76 -1.32 -9.95 -10.36
CA VAL A 76 -0.85 -8.62 -9.96
C VAL A 76 -2.00 -7.61 -9.84
N ASP A 77 -2.99 -7.64 -10.73
CA ASP A 77 -4.10 -6.70 -10.67
C ASP A 77 -4.98 -6.91 -9.44
N ARG A 78 -5.24 -8.17 -9.06
CA ARG A 78 -5.97 -8.49 -7.82
C ARG A 78 -5.18 -8.12 -6.58
N ALA A 79 -3.87 -8.40 -6.58
CA ALA A 79 -2.99 -8.03 -5.47
C ALA A 79 -2.98 -6.51 -5.25
N LEU A 80 -2.77 -5.75 -6.33
CA LEU A 80 -2.75 -4.28 -6.26
C LEU A 80 -4.12 -3.69 -5.96
N ALA A 81 -5.22 -4.26 -6.47
CA ALA A 81 -6.57 -3.81 -6.11
C ALA A 81 -6.81 -3.98 -4.61
N HIS A 82 -6.43 -5.13 -4.04
CA HIS A 82 -6.53 -5.38 -2.61
C HIS A 82 -5.63 -4.42 -1.81
N LEU A 83 -4.37 -4.25 -2.22
CA LEU A 83 -3.43 -3.37 -1.53
C LEU A 83 -3.96 -1.93 -1.49
N ASN A 84 -4.32 -1.39 -2.65
CA ASN A 84 -4.80 -0.01 -2.79
C ASN A 84 -6.12 0.27 -2.07
N ALA A 85 -6.99 -0.72 -1.93
CA ALA A 85 -8.24 -0.59 -1.19
C ALA A 85 -8.03 -0.56 0.34
N ASN A 86 -6.90 -1.08 0.82
CA ASN A 86 -6.59 -1.23 2.24
C ASN A 86 -5.42 -0.34 2.70
N THR A 87 -5.08 0.71 1.94
CA THR A 87 -4.05 1.68 2.35
C THR A 87 -4.61 2.76 3.25
N PHE A 88 -3.80 3.20 4.20
CA PHE A 88 -4.06 4.36 5.05
C PHE A 88 -3.40 5.63 4.50
N SER A 89 -3.76 6.78 5.06
CA SER A 89 -3.14 8.07 4.73
C SER A 89 -1.70 8.22 5.24
N GLN A 90 -1.32 7.40 6.23
CA GLN A 90 0.01 7.37 6.83
C GLN A 90 0.34 5.96 7.33
N SER A 91 1.64 5.69 7.53
CA SER A 91 2.12 4.40 8.04
C SER A 91 1.41 3.99 9.33
N GLN A 92 1.02 2.72 9.41
CA GLN A 92 0.43 2.09 10.59
C GLN A 92 1.42 1.13 11.26
N GLY A 93 2.67 1.07 10.77
CA GLY A 93 3.67 0.09 11.20
C GLY A 93 3.28 -1.35 10.85
N LYS A 94 2.44 -1.54 9.82
CA LYS A 94 1.88 -2.84 9.44
C LYS A 94 2.15 -3.16 7.97
N CYS A 95 3.27 -2.67 7.43
CA CYS A 95 3.65 -2.84 6.03
C CYS A 95 3.70 -4.32 5.60
N ALA A 96 4.34 -5.18 6.40
CA ALA A 96 4.43 -6.62 6.15
C ALA A 96 3.05 -7.29 6.07
N LEU A 97 2.14 -6.93 6.97
CA LEU A 97 0.78 -7.47 6.98
C LEU A 97 0.03 -7.13 5.69
N HIS A 98 0.03 -5.86 5.27
CA HIS A 98 -0.75 -5.42 4.11
C HIS A 98 -0.20 -5.96 2.80
N VAL A 99 1.12 -5.96 2.63
CA VAL A 99 1.76 -6.54 1.44
C VAL A 99 1.51 -8.04 1.39
N ARG A 100 1.60 -8.77 2.52
CA ARG A 100 1.25 -10.20 2.58
C ARG A 100 -0.19 -10.46 2.15
N GLN A 101 -1.14 -9.71 2.68
CA GLN A 101 -2.56 -9.88 2.32
C GLN A 101 -2.83 -9.57 0.85
N ALA A 102 -2.14 -8.58 0.28
CA ALA A 102 -2.21 -8.29 -1.14
C ALA A 102 -1.68 -9.46 -1.99
N ILE A 103 -0.54 -10.05 -1.60
CA ILE A 103 0.03 -11.23 -2.27
C ILE A 103 -0.96 -12.43 -2.19
N GLU A 104 -1.57 -12.66 -1.03
CA GLU A 104 -2.60 -13.69 -0.83
C GLU A 104 -3.85 -13.42 -1.70
N ALA A 105 -4.32 -12.17 -1.77
CA ALA A 105 -5.43 -11.76 -2.62
C ALA A 105 -5.10 -11.90 -4.13
N GLY A 106 -3.82 -11.79 -4.48
CA GLY A 106 -3.27 -12.12 -5.79
C GLY A 106 -3.29 -13.61 -6.12
N GLY A 107 -3.63 -14.49 -5.17
CA GLY A 107 -3.75 -15.93 -5.36
C GLY A 107 -2.47 -16.72 -5.06
N VAL A 108 -1.42 -16.08 -4.54
CA VAL A 108 -0.21 -16.80 -4.11
C VAL A 108 -0.51 -17.55 -2.81
N ARG A 109 -0.15 -18.84 -2.79
CA ARG A 109 -0.30 -19.70 -1.60
C ARG A 109 0.90 -19.53 -0.69
N LEU A 110 0.75 -18.64 0.28
CA LEU A 110 1.73 -18.39 1.32
C LEU A 110 1.58 -19.41 2.46
N ASP A 111 2.71 -19.90 3.00
CA ASP A 111 2.69 -20.81 4.15
C ASP A 111 2.41 -20.01 5.44
N VAL A 112 1.24 -20.26 6.02
CA VAL A 112 0.75 -19.57 7.21
C VAL A 112 1.56 -19.87 8.47
N ASN A 113 2.27 -20.99 8.51
CA ASN A 113 3.05 -21.42 9.68
C ASN A 113 4.46 -20.80 9.70
N THR A 114 4.96 -20.36 8.54
CA THR A 114 6.32 -19.81 8.39
C THR A 114 6.33 -18.36 7.93
N ARG A 115 5.16 -17.70 7.84
CA ARG A 115 5.07 -16.29 7.45
C ARG A 115 5.84 -15.40 8.43
N PRO A 116 6.80 -14.59 7.95
CA PRO A 116 7.52 -13.68 8.82
C PRO A 116 6.62 -12.56 9.36
N VAL A 117 6.90 -12.13 10.58
CA VAL A 117 6.28 -10.93 11.17
C VAL A 117 7.00 -9.67 10.67
N SER A 118 8.33 -9.65 10.76
CA SER A 118 9.15 -8.53 10.35
C SER A 118 9.31 -8.46 8.83
N ALA A 119 9.27 -7.25 8.28
CA ALA A 119 9.38 -7.01 6.84
C ALA A 119 10.74 -7.44 6.29
N LYS A 120 11.84 -7.20 7.03
CA LYS A 120 13.22 -7.55 6.64
C LYS A 120 13.43 -9.03 6.29
N ASP A 121 12.58 -9.92 6.81
CA ASP A 121 12.71 -11.37 6.65
C ASP A 121 11.90 -11.92 5.46
N TYR A 122 11.19 -11.05 4.72
CA TYR A 122 10.35 -11.49 3.60
C TYR A 122 11.15 -11.93 2.38
N GLY A 123 12.41 -11.54 2.19
CA GLY A 123 13.14 -11.86 0.96
C GLY A 123 13.21 -13.37 0.66
N ALA A 124 13.78 -14.14 1.59
CA ALA A 124 13.82 -15.61 1.46
C ALA A 124 12.42 -16.24 1.43
N TYR A 125 11.45 -15.64 2.12
CA TYR A 125 10.07 -16.12 2.11
C TYR A 125 9.42 -15.97 0.73
N LEU A 126 9.54 -14.80 0.11
CA LEU A 126 9.06 -14.53 -1.26
C LEU A 126 9.74 -15.46 -2.28
N GLY A 127 11.05 -15.67 -2.16
CA GLY A 127 11.79 -16.60 -3.00
C GLY A 127 11.23 -18.03 -2.97
N ARG A 128 10.90 -18.55 -1.78
CA ARG A 128 10.25 -19.86 -1.62
C ARG A 128 8.85 -19.94 -2.24
N HIS A 129 8.18 -18.79 -2.40
CA HIS A 129 6.86 -18.67 -2.99
C HIS A 129 6.91 -18.22 -4.47
N GLY A 130 8.03 -18.45 -5.15
CA GLY A 130 8.15 -18.31 -6.60
C GLY A 130 8.44 -16.90 -7.09
N PHE A 131 8.72 -15.95 -6.20
CA PHE A 131 9.23 -14.65 -6.62
C PHE A 131 10.71 -14.77 -6.95
N THR A 132 11.16 -14.00 -7.94
CA THR A 132 12.57 -13.97 -8.35
C THR A 132 13.20 -12.65 -7.94
N PRO A 133 14.42 -12.65 -7.38
CA PRO A 133 15.15 -11.42 -7.14
C PRO A 133 15.41 -10.70 -8.47
N VAL A 134 15.30 -9.38 -8.46
CA VAL A 134 15.53 -8.52 -9.63
C VAL A 134 16.87 -7.84 -9.48
N ASP A 135 17.66 -7.83 -10.56
CA ASP A 135 18.88 -7.03 -10.62
C ASP A 135 18.54 -5.54 -10.53
N THR A 136 19.14 -4.86 -9.57
CA THR A 136 18.91 -3.44 -9.30
C THR A 136 19.79 -2.53 -10.16
N GLN A 137 20.71 -3.07 -10.97
CA GLN A 137 21.48 -2.30 -11.94
C GLN A 137 20.56 -1.73 -13.04
N ASN A 138 20.50 -0.40 -13.15
CA ASN A 138 19.61 0.30 -14.10
C ASN A 138 18.13 -0.10 -13.97
N TYR A 139 17.71 -0.42 -12.75
CA TYR A 139 16.38 -0.94 -12.50
C TYR A 139 15.27 0.08 -12.73
N VAL A 140 14.22 -0.39 -13.41
CA VAL A 140 12.95 0.32 -13.60
C VAL A 140 11.84 -0.50 -12.91
N PRO A 141 11.11 0.09 -11.95
CA PRO A 141 10.03 -0.60 -11.25
C PRO A 141 8.92 -1.10 -12.18
N GLN A 142 8.48 -2.34 -11.93
CA GLN A 142 7.36 -2.97 -12.65
C GLN A 142 6.22 -3.27 -11.68
N ARG A 143 4.98 -3.23 -12.19
CA ARG A 143 3.77 -3.53 -11.39
C ARG A 143 3.92 -4.87 -10.70
N GLY A 144 3.69 -4.89 -9.40
CA GLY A 144 3.79 -6.08 -8.57
C GLY A 144 5.19 -6.38 -8.01
N ASP A 145 6.22 -5.63 -8.41
CA ASP A 145 7.54 -5.74 -7.77
C ASP A 145 7.43 -5.43 -6.27
N VAL A 146 8.09 -6.23 -5.45
CA VAL A 146 8.08 -6.13 -3.99
C VAL A 146 9.48 -5.77 -3.50
N ALA A 147 9.62 -4.61 -2.86
CA ALA A 147 10.85 -4.19 -2.21
C ALA A 147 10.87 -4.68 -0.76
N VAL A 148 11.94 -5.36 -0.37
CA VAL A 148 12.23 -5.73 1.03
C VAL A 148 13.46 -4.93 1.47
N ILE A 149 13.29 -4.07 2.47
CA ILE A 149 14.28 -3.09 2.91
C ILE A 149 14.73 -3.45 4.33
N GLN A 150 16.05 -3.54 4.53
CA GLN A 150 16.65 -3.84 5.82
C GLN A 150 16.52 -2.66 6.81
N PRO A 151 16.58 -2.92 8.13
CA PRO A 151 16.59 -1.85 9.12
C PRO A 151 17.85 -0.99 9.03
N TYR A 152 17.80 0.20 9.62
CA TYR A 152 18.94 1.10 9.79
C TYR A 152 19.03 1.60 11.25
N PRO A 153 20.20 2.07 11.71
CA PRO A 153 20.34 2.59 13.08
C PRO A 153 19.37 3.74 13.38
N GLY A 154 18.57 3.59 14.43
CA GLY A 154 17.52 4.57 14.80
C GLY A 154 16.23 4.48 13.98
N GLY A 155 16.14 3.51 13.05
CA GLY A 155 14.93 3.17 12.31
C GLY A 155 14.13 2.03 12.94
N SER A 156 13.10 1.58 12.22
CA SER A 156 12.34 0.38 12.62
C SER A 156 13.24 -0.86 12.58
N PRO A 157 13.29 -1.68 13.66
CA PRO A 157 14.06 -2.93 13.66
C PRO A 157 13.46 -4.00 12.75
N ASP A 158 12.18 -3.85 12.38
CA ASP A 158 11.47 -4.79 11.51
C ASP A 158 11.76 -4.60 10.02
N GLY A 159 12.49 -3.54 9.65
CA GLY A 159 12.70 -3.15 8.26
C GLY A 159 11.44 -2.55 7.63
N HIS A 160 11.36 -2.59 6.31
CA HIS A 160 10.19 -2.14 5.55
C HIS A 160 9.93 -3.00 4.32
N ILE A 161 8.67 -3.08 3.88
CA ILE A 161 8.28 -3.79 2.66
C ILE A 161 7.20 -3.00 1.92
N ALA A 162 7.31 -2.93 0.61
CA ALA A 162 6.37 -2.23 -0.27
C ALA A 162 6.22 -2.94 -1.60
N MET A 163 5.08 -2.79 -2.25
CA MET A 163 4.81 -3.28 -3.60
C MET A 163 4.59 -2.10 -4.56
N TYR A 164 5.13 -2.18 -5.78
CA TYR A 164 4.96 -1.13 -6.78
C TYR A 164 3.63 -1.28 -7.52
N ASP A 165 2.79 -0.25 -7.49
CA ASP A 165 1.46 -0.27 -8.11
C ASP A 165 1.48 0.10 -9.61
N GLY A 166 2.65 0.40 -10.18
CA GLY A 166 2.80 0.89 -11.56
C GLY A 166 2.93 2.41 -11.66
N ASN A 167 2.69 3.13 -10.57
CA ASN A 167 2.90 4.56 -10.46
C ASN A 167 3.78 4.90 -9.26
N GLN A 168 3.49 4.32 -8.09
CA GLN A 168 4.18 4.57 -6.83
C GLN A 168 4.35 3.29 -6.00
N TRP A 169 5.19 3.37 -4.98
CA TRP A 169 5.35 2.29 -4.01
C TRP A 169 4.25 2.36 -2.94
N VAL A 170 3.70 1.21 -2.59
CA VAL A 170 2.58 1.10 -1.66
C VAL A 170 2.87 0.00 -0.63
N SER A 171 2.69 0.30 0.64
CA SER A 171 2.75 -0.66 1.75
C SER A 171 1.38 -0.73 2.43
N ASP A 172 1.32 -0.52 3.74
CA ASP A 172 0.14 -0.08 4.47
C ASP A 172 -0.28 1.37 4.16
N PHE A 173 0.51 2.13 3.40
CA PHE A 173 0.15 3.47 2.93
C PHE A 173 0.78 3.75 1.56
N ARG A 174 0.33 4.81 0.89
CA ARG A 174 0.93 5.27 -0.38
C ARG A 174 2.20 6.07 -0.11
N GLN A 175 3.30 5.67 -0.73
CA GLN A 175 4.60 6.28 -0.49
C GLN A 175 5.00 7.22 -1.61
N ARG A 176 5.75 8.27 -1.26
CA ARG A 176 6.35 9.19 -2.23
C ARG A 176 7.38 8.50 -3.14
N ASP A 177 8.12 7.56 -2.58
CA ASP A 177 9.14 6.76 -3.24
C ASP A 177 9.30 5.43 -2.48
N MET A 178 10.22 4.56 -2.90
CA MET A 178 10.44 3.25 -2.26
C MET A 178 10.80 3.38 -0.78
N TRP A 179 11.47 4.47 -0.39
CA TRP A 179 11.89 4.72 0.98
C TRP A 179 10.72 5.25 1.80
N SER A 180 10.20 4.44 2.70
CA SER A 180 8.98 4.71 3.49
C SER A 180 9.02 5.91 4.44
N GLY A 181 10.12 6.68 4.45
CA GLY A 181 10.24 7.91 5.21
C GLY A 181 11.59 8.59 5.04
N PRO A 182 11.77 9.79 5.64
CA PRO A 182 13.02 10.54 5.59
C PRO A 182 14.24 9.75 6.05
N GLY A 183 14.12 8.99 7.15
CA GLY A 183 15.24 8.22 7.70
C GLY A 183 15.71 7.10 6.78
N TYR A 184 14.79 6.30 6.23
CA TYR A 184 15.13 5.28 5.22
C TYR A 184 15.81 5.89 3.98
N ARG A 185 15.32 7.06 3.54
CA ARG A 185 15.85 7.74 2.36
C ARG A 185 17.25 8.31 2.57
N GLN A 186 17.54 8.75 3.79
CA GLN A 186 18.86 9.23 4.18
C GLN A 186 19.84 8.07 4.39
N ALA A 187 19.42 7.02 5.10
CA ALA A 187 20.28 5.91 5.47
C ALA A 187 20.55 4.94 4.32
N GLN A 188 19.61 4.81 3.38
CA GLN A 188 19.66 3.89 2.23
C GLN A 188 20.15 2.48 2.62
N PRO A 189 19.51 1.82 3.62
CA PRO A 189 19.93 0.49 4.03
C PRO A 189 19.80 -0.51 2.87
N PRO A 190 20.50 -1.66 2.96
CA PRO A 190 20.40 -2.71 1.96
C PRO A 190 18.94 -3.08 1.67
N TYR A 191 18.64 -3.33 0.41
CA TYR A 191 17.31 -3.75 -0.03
C TYR A 191 17.43 -4.73 -1.18
N GLU A 192 16.39 -5.51 -1.36
CA GLU A 192 16.23 -6.42 -2.49
C GLU A 192 14.85 -6.23 -3.10
N ILE A 193 14.74 -6.40 -4.41
CA ILE A 193 13.50 -6.35 -5.16
C ILE A 193 13.15 -7.76 -5.62
N TYR A 194 11.88 -8.15 -5.44
CA TYR A 194 11.34 -9.44 -5.83
C TYR A 194 10.22 -9.27 -6.83
N ARG A 195 10.29 -9.99 -7.95
CA ARG A 195 9.27 -9.96 -9.01
C ARG A 195 8.41 -11.22 -8.97
N PRO A 196 7.07 -11.09 -8.96
CA PRO A 196 6.15 -12.22 -8.95
C PRO A 196 6.10 -12.96 -10.28
#